data_AF-A0A3N0ICC2-F1
#
_entry.id   AF-A0A3N0ICC2-F1
#
_cell.length_a   1.000
_cell.length_b   1.000
_cell.length_c   1.000
_cell.angle_alpha   90.00
_cell.angle_beta   90.00
_cell.angle_gamma   90.00
#
_symmetry.space_group_name_H-M   'P 1'
#
loop_
_entity.id
_entity.type
_entity.pdbx_description
1 polymer ?
#
loop_
_entity_poly.entity_id
_entity_poly.type
_entity_poly.pdbx_seq_one_letter_code
_entity_poly.pdbx_strand_id
1 'polypeptide(L)'
;MSPDRFDEMRQALQARVKASRYRHSLGVSQTAEQLARIYGVNQSEAAVAGLLHDWDKSLTGDELKRKAKKLKLAGKEVREHATGVLHSWTAAATLRDEFPELSDAVLQAIGRHTCGAVGMSDLDMVVFVADIIEPGRDFPDIEGLRAAVGEVCLEELFYRTYKANFMYLLSADMVVAPPSLDVYNSLVVERKERLEAERAACDAPAGDEASEAQLLAVEIARREQLAREAEQQMALARKAAEERERVREEKRAKMQAEAAEARAKQPEKSKVECTPNGARIIPIQ
;
A
#
# COMPACT_ATOMS: atom_id res chain seq x y z
N MET A 1 -11.09 11.95 6.37
CA MET A 1 -9.93 12.77 6.78
C MET A 1 -10.36 14.24 6.78
N SER A 2 -9.94 15.07 7.73
CA SER A 2 -10.23 16.52 7.67
C SER A 2 -9.36 17.21 6.60
N PRO A 3 -9.83 18.31 5.97
CA PRO A 3 -9.05 19.05 4.98
C PRO A 3 -7.66 19.49 5.46
N ASP A 4 -7.55 19.96 6.71
CA ASP A 4 -6.28 20.43 7.28
C ASP A 4 -5.24 19.30 7.35
N ARG A 5 -5.64 18.13 7.86
CA ARG A 5 -4.77 16.94 7.91
C ARG A 5 -4.34 16.46 6.52
N PHE A 6 -5.23 16.53 5.53
CA PHE A 6 -4.88 16.21 4.15
C PHE A 6 -3.83 17.19 3.59
N ASP A 7 -3.96 18.49 3.90
CA ASP A 7 -2.97 19.49 3.49
C ASP A 7 -1.61 19.27 4.17
N GLU A 8 -1.59 18.90 5.45
CA GLU A 8 -0.34 18.55 6.14
C GLU A 8 0.38 17.37 5.47
N MET A 9 -0.35 16.30 5.11
CA MET A 9 0.20 15.16 4.38
C MET A 9 0.77 15.59 3.02
N ARG A 10 0.06 16.49 2.33
CA ARG A 10 0.47 17.05 1.04
C ARG A 10 1.76 17.86 1.16
N GLN A 11 1.87 18.73 2.16
CA GLN A 11 3.08 19.52 2.40
C GLN A 11 4.27 18.63 2.80
N ALA A 12 4.04 17.62 3.64
CA ALA A 12 5.07 16.66 4.03
C ALA A 12 5.60 15.86 2.81
N LEU A 13 4.71 15.44 1.92
CA LEU A 13 5.10 14.80 0.66
C LEU A 13 5.90 15.75 -0.23
N GLN A 14 5.46 17.00 -0.39
CA GLN A 14 6.14 18.00 -1.21
C GLN A 14 7.59 18.24 -0.75
N ALA A 15 7.83 18.27 0.56
CA ALA A 15 9.16 18.42 1.14
C ALA A 15 10.06 17.18 0.94
N ARG A 16 9.45 16.01 0.69
CA ARG A 16 10.13 14.71 0.62
C ARG A 16 10.52 14.28 -0.79
N VAL A 17 9.67 14.54 -1.78
CA VAL A 17 9.84 14.01 -3.14
C VAL A 17 10.23 15.10 -4.14
N LYS A 18 10.79 14.71 -5.29
CA LYS A 18 11.07 15.66 -6.38
C LYS A 18 9.78 16.28 -6.91
N ALA A 19 9.85 17.50 -7.43
CA ALA A 19 8.70 18.24 -7.95
C ALA A 19 7.87 17.46 -8.99
N SER A 20 8.52 16.68 -9.87
CA SER A 20 7.81 15.84 -10.84
C SER A 20 6.99 14.72 -10.18
N ARG A 21 7.55 14.07 -9.15
CA ARG A 21 6.89 13.01 -8.39
C ARG A 21 5.75 13.57 -7.54
N TYR A 22 5.93 14.77 -6.99
CA TYR A 22 4.87 15.46 -6.27
C TYR A 22 3.67 15.78 -7.18
N ARG A 23 3.92 16.32 -8.38
CA ARG A 23 2.86 16.55 -9.38
C ARG A 23 2.14 15.27 -9.76
N HIS A 24 2.89 14.20 -10.01
CA HIS A 24 2.32 12.88 -10.27
C HIS A 24 1.42 12.42 -9.10
N SER A 25 1.90 12.53 -7.85
CA SER A 25 1.11 12.12 -6.68
C SER A 25 -0.18 12.94 -6.51
N LEU A 26 -0.16 14.23 -6.85
CA LEU A 26 -1.38 15.05 -6.89
C LEU A 26 -2.34 14.58 -7.99
N GLY A 27 -1.82 14.24 -9.18
CA GLY A 27 -2.59 13.67 -10.28
C GLY A 27 -3.26 12.34 -9.90
N VAL A 28 -2.50 11.43 -9.26
CA VAL A 28 -3.02 10.16 -8.76
C VAL A 28 -4.07 10.38 -7.67
N SER A 29 -3.83 11.29 -6.72
CA SER A 29 -4.78 11.62 -5.66
C SER A 29 -6.13 12.07 -6.23
N GLN A 30 -6.12 13.03 -7.18
CA GLN A 30 -7.32 13.55 -7.83
C GLN A 30 -8.03 12.48 -8.67
N THR A 31 -7.26 11.68 -9.41
CA THR A 31 -7.79 10.59 -10.24
C THR A 31 -8.42 9.51 -9.38
N ALA A 32 -7.78 9.11 -8.28
CA ALA A 32 -8.30 8.12 -7.33
C ALA A 32 -9.59 8.61 -6.67
N GLU A 33 -9.67 9.88 -6.28
CA GLU A 33 -10.89 10.48 -5.74
C GLU A 33 -12.06 10.45 -6.76
N GLN A 34 -11.76 10.74 -8.03
CA GLN A 34 -12.74 10.67 -9.11
C GLN A 34 -13.20 9.23 -9.38
N LEU A 35 -12.27 8.28 -9.48
CA LEU A 35 -12.61 6.86 -9.63
C LEU A 35 -13.44 6.37 -8.46
N ALA A 36 -13.09 6.76 -7.23
CA ALA A 36 -13.85 6.40 -6.04
C ALA A 36 -15.29 6.93 -6.07
N ARG A 37 -15.51 8.15 -6.58
CA ARG A 37 -16.87 8.67 -6.84
C ARG A 37 -17.67 7.81 -7.80
N ILE A 38 -17.05 7.40 -8.91
CA ILE A 38 -17.71 6.65 -9.98
C ILE A 38 -18.06 5.24 -9.52
N TYR A 39 -17.14 4.60 -8.81
CA TYR A 39 -17.24 3.19 -8.42
C TYR A 39 -17.75 2.94 -6.99
N GLY A 40 -18.15 3.99 -6.26
CA GLY A 40 -18.74 3.85 -4.93
C GLY A 40 -17.75 3.53 -3.80
N VAL A 41 -16.48 3.93 -3.96
CA VAL A 41 -15.42 3.74 -2.96
C VAL A 41 -15.28 5.00 -2.08
N ASN A 42 -14.71 4.86 -0.87
CA ASN A 42 -14.46 6.01 0.00
C ASN A 42 -13.48 7.01 -0.65
N GLN A 43 -14.02 8.15 -1.07
CA GLN A 43 -13.28 9.22 -1.76
C GLN A 43 -12.11 9.77 -0.94
N SER A 44 -12.30 9.95 0.38
CA SER A 44 -11.26 10.50 1.24
C SER A 44 -10.10 9.52 1.41
N GLU A 45 -10.38 8.22 1.52
CA GLU A 45 -9.33 7.20 1.60
C GLU A 45 -8.60 7.04 0.26
N ALA A 46 -9.33 7.06 -0.86
CA ALA A 46 -8.75 7.01 -2.20
C ALA A 46 -7.83 8.20 -2.49
N ALA A 47 -8.25 9.42 -2.14
CA ALA A 47 -7.44 10.61 -2.30
C ALA A 47 -6.13 10.54 -1.48
N VAL A 48 -6.21 10.08 -0.23
CA VAL A 48 -5.04 9.95 0.66
C VAL A 48 -4.11 8.84 0.17
N ALA A 49 -4.65 7.67 -0.18
CA ALA A 49 -3.86 6.57 -0.71
C ALA A 49 -3.15 6.96 -2.01
N GLY A 50 -3.86 7.63 -2.93
CA GLY A 50 -3.28 8.14 -4.16
C GLY A 50 -2.21 9.22 -3.92
N LEU A 51 -2.39 10.09 -2.93
CA LEU A 51 -1.38 11.10 -2.57
C LEU A 51 -0.09 10.45 -2.04
N LEU A 52 -0.21 9.41 -1.21
CA LEU A 52 0.92 8.87 -0.46
C LEU A 52 1.51 7.58 -1.06
N HIS A 53 0.93 7.03 -2.14
CA HIS A 53 1.33 5.75 -2.72
C HIS A 53 2.83 5.64 -3.02
N ASP A 54 3.42 6.75 -3.44
CA ASP A 54 4.80 6.87 -3.90
C ASP A 54 5.76 7.42 -2.82
N TRP A 55 5.36 7.43 -1.54
CA TRP A 55 6.10 8.07 -0.44
C TRP A 55 7.59 7.70 -0.40
N ASP A 56 7.91 6.42 -0.61
CA ASP A 56 9.28 5.91 -0.56
C ASP A 56 9.99 5.92 -1.92
N LYS A 57 9.39 6.50 -2.97
CA LYS A 57 10.08 6.65 -4.26
C LYS A 57 11.21 7.69 -4.24
N SER A 58 11.30 8.50 -3.18
CA SER A 58 12.46 9.37 -2.94
C SER A 58 13.72 8.59 -2.55
N LEU A 59 13.58 7.35 -2.07
CA LEU A 59 14.69 6.51 -1.65
C LEU A 59 15.45 5.94 -2.84
N THR A 60 16.77 5.82 -2.69
CA THR A 60 17.63 5.09 -3.62
C THR A 60 17.35 3.59 -3.56
N GLY A 61 17.76 2.85 -4.59
CA GLY A 61 17.61 1.39 -4.63
C GLY A 61 18.26 0.69 -3.42
N ASP A 62 19.42 1.15 -2.98
CA ASP A 62 20.11 0.57 -1.82
C ASP A 62 19.41 0.89 -0.50
N GLU A 63 18.83 2.08 -0.36
CA GLU A 63 17.99 2.43 0.79
C GLU A 63 16.73 1.57 0.84
N LEU A 64 16.05 1.37 -0.30
CA LEU A 64 14.91 0.48 -0.42
C LEU A 64 15.29 -0.96 -0.03
N LYS A 65 16.41 -1.49 -0.54
CA LYS A 65 16.91 -2.83 -0.19
C LYS A 65 17.18 -2.97 1.31
N ARG A 66 17.90 -2.01 1.90
CA ARG A 66 18.21 -2.01 3.35
C ARG A 66 16.93 -1.96 4.19
N LYS A 67 16.00 -1.09 3.81
CA LYS A 67 14.72 -0.90 4.49
C LYS A 67 13.84 -2.14 4.38
N ALA A 68 13.68 -2.69 3.18
CA ALA A 68 12.95 -3.94 2.96
C ALA A 68 13.55 -5.10 3.76
N LYS A 69 14.89 -5.25 3.77
CA LYS A 69 15.57 -6.27 4.57
C LYS A 69 15.30 -6.10 6.07
N LYS A 70 15.40 -4.87 6.61
CA LYS A 70 15.13 -4.56 8.02
C LYS A 70 13.69 -4.89 8.41
N LEU A 71 12.74 -4.58 7.53
CA LEU A 71 11.31 -4.82 7.72
C LEU A 71 10.89 -6.26 7.39
N LYS A 72 11.83 -7.12 6.97
CA LYS A 72 11.58 -8.49 6.49
C LYS A 72 10.54 -8.54 5.35
N LEU A 73 10.59 -7.53 4.48
CA LEU A 73 9.80 -7.45 3.26
C LEU A 73 10.56 -8.11 2.11
N ALA A 74 9.81 -8.86 1.31
CA ALA A 74 10.25 -9.53 0.07
C ALA A 74 11.32 -10.62 0.22
N GLY A 75 11.39 -11.51 -0.77
CA GLY A 75 12.50 -12.46 -0.93
C GLY A 75 13.79 -11.77 -1.38
N LYS A 76 14.91 -12.51 -1.36
CA LYS A 76 16.22 -12.02 -1.84
C LYS A 76 16.14 -11.60 -3.32
N GLU A 77 15.56 -12.44 -4.16
CA GLU A 77 15.42 -12.21 -5.60
C GLU A 77 14.73 -10.88 -5.93
N VAL A 78 13.58 -10.61 -5.31
CA VAL A 78 12.85 -9.35 -5.53
C VAL A 78 13.67 -8.15 -5.05
N ARG A 79 14.38 -8.27 -3.92
CA ARG A 79 15.23 -7.17 -3.44
C ARG A 79 16.40 -6.89 -4.37
N GLU A 80 16.96 -7.90 -5.03
CA GLU A 80 18.15 -7.73 -5.87
C GLU A 80 17.79 -7.32 -7.29
N HIS A 81 16.73 -7.91 -7.86
CA HIS A 81 16.42 -7.80 -9.29
C HIS A 81 15.18 -6.96 -9.61
N ALA A 82 14.26 -6.79 -8.64
CA ALA A 82 13.03 -6.00 -8.82
C ALA A 82 12.96 -4.84 -7.80
N THR A 83 14.09 -4.19 -7.53
CA THR A 83 14.23 -3.19 -6.44
C THR A 83 13.16 -2.09 -6.49
N GLY A 84 12.75 -1.69 -7.70
CA GLY A 84 11.76 -0.63 -7.89
C GLY A 84 10.39 -0.92 -7.27
N VAL A 85 10.01 -2.20 -7.11
CA VAL A 85 8.71 -2.58 -6.52
C VAL A 85 8.67 -2.37 -5.01
N LEU A 86 9.84 -2.37 -4.35
CA LEU A 86 9.95 -2.32 -2.89
C LEU A 86 9.35 -1.05 -2.30
N HIS A 87 9.30 0.05 -3.07
CA HIS A 87 8.79 1.33 -2.57
C HIS A 87 7.33 1.25 -2.10
N SER A 88 6.48 0.45 -2.75
CA SER A 88 5.09 0.26 -2.31
C SER A 88 5.02 -0.35 -0.92
N TRP A 89 5.74 -1.46 -0.71
CA TRP A 89 5.78 -2.16 0.57
C TRP A 89 6.45 -1.35 1.67
N THR A 90 7.55 -0.66 1.36
CA THR A 90 8.25 0.16 2.36
C THR A 90 7.48 1.43 2.67
N ALA A 91 6.80 2.05 1.69
CA ALA A 91 5.92 3.20 1.91
C ALA A 91 4.80 2.84 2.89
N ALA A 92 4.05 1.76 2.64
CA ALA A 92 2.98 1.31 3.52
C ALA A 92 3.47 1.06 4.96
N ALA A 93 4.65 0.45 5.12
CA ALA A 93 5.24 0.23 6.44
C ALA A 93 5.69 1.52 7.14
N THR A 94 6.15 2.51 6.38
CA THR A 94 6.63 3.80 6.91
C THR A 94 5.49 4.70 7.31
N LEU A 95 4.48 4.78 6.46
CA LEU A 95 3.32 5.65 6.65
C LEU A 95 2.50 5.24 7.86
N ARG A 96 2.55 3.97 8.27
CA ARG A 96 1.96 3.52 9.54
C ARG A 96 2.55 4.23 10.76
N ASP A 97 3.84 4.54 10.73
CA ASP A 97 4.52 5.23 11.83
C ASP A 97 4.43 6.76 11.67
N GLU A 98 4.52 7.27 10.43
CA GLU A 98 4.47 8.72 10.13
C GLU A 98 3.07 9.32 10.27
N PHE A 99 2.03 8.56 9.90
CA PHE A 99 0.63 8.97 9.97
C PHE A 99 -0.22 7.84 10.59
N PRO A 100 -0.18 7.68 11.92
CA PRO A 100 -0.89 6.61 12.62
C PRO A 100 -2.41 6.62 12.44
N GLU A 101 -2.99 7.72 11.98
CA GLU A 101 -4.41 7.87 11.67
C GLU A 101 -4.85 7.21 10.34
N LEU A 102 -3.90 6.75 9.51
CA LEU A 102 -4.22 6.07 8.26
C LEU A 102 -4.85 4.70 8.54
N SER A 103 -5.98 4.44 7.87
CA SER A 103 -6.65 3.14 7.98
C SER A 103 -5.81 2.03 7.36
N ASP A 104 -6.02 0.80 7.82
CA ASP A 104 -5.37 -0.38 7.24
C ASP A 104 -5.72 -0.54 5.75
N ALA A 105 -6.91 -0.13 5.32
CA ALA A 105 -7.32 -0.12 3.92
C ALA A 105 -6.45 0.83 3.06
N VAL A 106 -6.18 2.05 3.55
CA VAL A 106 -5.28 3.00 2.87
C VAL A 106 -3.86 2.44 2.77
N LEU A 107 -3.32 1.93 3.89
CA LEU A 107 -1.96 1.36 3.92
C LEU A 107 -1.85 0.12 3.02
N GLN A 108 -2.90 -0.69 2.93
CA GLN A 108 -2.98 -1.84 2.04
C GLN A 108 -2.95 -1.41 0.57
N ALA A 109 -3.79 -0.45 0.17
CA ALA A 109 -3.84 0.04 -1.20
C ALA A 109 -2.48 0.60 -1.63
N ILE A 110 -1.81 1.36 -0.76
CA ILE A 110 -0.43 1.83 -0.97
C ILE A 110 0.55 0.65 -1.10
N GLY A 111 0.42 -0.38 -0.26
CA GLY A 111 1.30 -1.55 -0.33
C GLY A 111 1.11 -2.40 -1.60
N ARG A 112 -0.07 -2.34 -2.22
CA ARG A 112 -0.42 -3.18 -3.38
C ARG A 112 -0.36 -2.45 -4.71
N HIS A 113 -0.18 -1.13 -4.74
CA HIS A 113 -0.32 -0.33 -5.97
C HIS A 113 0.68 -0.68 -7.10
N THR A 114 1.84 -1.29 -6.81
CA THR A 114 2.82 -1.60 -7.86
C THR A 114 2.64 -2.98 -8.48
N CYS A 115 2.57 -4.03 -7.65
CA CYS A 115 2.51 -5.42 -8.14
C CYS A 115 1.09 -5.99 -8.16
N GLY A 116 0.13 -5.32 -7.53
CA GLY A 116 -1.15 -5.93 -7.15
C GLY A 116 -1.00 -7.00 -6.07
N ALA A 117 -2.13 -7.62 -5.73
CA ALA A 117 -2.22 -8.85 -4.96
C ALA A 117 -3.45 -9.65 -5.43
N VAL A 118 -3.52 -10.94 -5.12
CA VAL A 118 -4.78 -11.68 -5.29
C VAL A 118 -5.79 -11.15 -4.26
N GLY A 119 -7.05 -10.97 -4.66
CA GLY A 119 -8.08 -10.36 -3.80
C GLY A 119 -7.81 -8.89 -3.50
N MET A 120 -7.61 -8.08 -4.54
CA MET A 120 -7.57 -6.62 -4.42
C MET A 120 -8.92 -6.11 -3.93
N SER A 121 -8.91 -5.22 -2.95
CA SER A 121 -10.12 -4.45 -2.59
C SER A 121 -10.43 -3.41 -3.67
N ASP A 122 -11.65 -2.87 -3.66
CA ASP A 122 -12.03 -1.77 -4.55
C ASP A 122 -11.09 -0.56 -4.40
N LEU A 123 -10.66 -0.26 -3.17
CA LEU A 123 -9.68 0.81 -2.91
C LEU A 123 -8.31 0.47 -3.51
N ASP A 124 -7.85 -0.79 -3.40
CA ASP A 124 -6.58 -1.21 -3.99
C ASP A 124 -6.64 -1.06 -5.52
N MET A 125 -7.75 -1.48 -6.14
CA MET A 125 -7.98 -1.37 -7.60
C MET A 125 -8.02 0.09 -8.04
N VAL A 126 -8.76 0.95 -7.32
CA VAL A 126 -8.84 2.39 -7.61
C VAL A 126 -7.46 3.04 -7.60
N VAL A 127 -6.63 2.78 -6.57
CA VAL A 127 -5.30 3.40 -6.46
C VAL A 127 -4.36 2.88 -7.54
N PHE A 128 -4.41 1.58 -7.84
CA PHE A 128 -3.62 0.98 -8.92
C PHE A 128 -3.97 1.60 -10.28
N VAL A 129 -5.27 1.70 -10.59
CA VAL A 129 -5.74 2.29 -11.85
C VAL A 129 -5.35 3.76 -11.94
N ALA A 130 -5.54 4.52 -10.85
CA ALA A 130 -5.20 5.93 -10.79
C ALA A 130 -3.72 6.21 -11.08
N ASP A 131 -2.78 5.42 -10.56
CA ASP A 131 -1.34 5.57 -10.84
C ASP A 131 -1.03 5.45 -12.34
N ILE A 132 -1.73 4.56 -13.05
CA ILE A 132 -1.52 4.37 -14.49
C ILE A 132 -2.18 5.46 -15.34
N ILE A 133 -3.42 5.86 -15.01
CA ILE A 133 -4.24 6.69 -15.92
C ILE A 133 -4.23 8.18 -15.60
N GLU A 134 -3.57 8.61 -14.53
CA GLU A 134 -3.54 10.03 -14.14
C GLU A 134 -3.10 10.94 -15.31
N PRO A 135 -3.60 12.17 -15.42
CA PRO A 135 -3.47 13.00 -16.63
C PRO A 135 -2.04 13.26 -17.12
N GLY A 136 -1.06 13.23 -16.23
CA GLY A 136 0.36 13.44 -16.54
C GLY A 136 1.09 12.21 -17.09
N ARG A 137 0.45 11.04 -17.14
CA ARG A 137 1.03 9.82 -17.71
C ARG A 137 0.87 9.78 -19.22
N ASP A 138 1.88 9.22 -19.86
CA ASP A 138 1.90 8.77 -21.24
C ASP A 138 2.28 7.28 -21.23
N PHE A 139 1.30 6.42 -21.48
CA PHE A 139 1.40 4.97 -21.32
C PHE A 139 0.69 4.29 -22.51
N PRO A 140 1.15 3.14 -23.01
CA PRO A 140 0.47 2.44 -24.10
C PRO A 140 -1.01 2.18 -23.81
N ASP A 141 -1.87 2.55 -24.75
CA ASP A 141 -3.34 2.40 -24.65
C ASP A 141 -4.01 3.18 -23.50
N ILE A 142 -3.34 4.22 -22.97
CA ILE A 142 -3.89 5.02 -21.86
C ILE A 142 -5.23 5.68 -22.19
N GLU A 143 -5.45 6.10 -23.43
CA GLU A 143 -6.72 6.69 -23.86
C GLU A 143 -7.86 5.67 -23.85
N GLY A 144 -7.59 4.42 -24.24
CA GLY A 144 -8.55 3.33 -24.12
C GLY A 144 -8.91 3.03 -22.68
N LEU A 145 -7.92 3.08 -21.77
CA LEU A 145 -8.16 2.92 -20.34
C LEU A 145 -8.96 4.07 -19.73
N ARG A 146 -8.65 5.32 -20.09
CA ARG A 146 -9.38 6.52 -19.65
C ARG A 146 -10.82 6.51 -20.15
N ALA A 147 -11.05 6.11 -21.40
CA ALA A 147 -12.39 5.99 -21.98
C ALA A 147 -13.24 4.87 -21.35
N ALA A 148 -12.62 3.85 -20.75
CA ALA A 148 -13.33 2.77 -20.08
C ALA A 148 -13.85 3.14 -18.67
N VAL A 149 -13.40 4.26 -18.10
CA VAL A 149 -13.83 4.73 -16.77
C VAL A 149 -15.33 5.02 -16.79
N GLY A 150 -16.08 4.34 -15.93
CA GLY A 150 -17.55 4.45 -15.85
C GLY A 150 -18.31 3.64 -16.90
N GLU A 151 -17.67 3.27 -18.00
CA GLU A 151 -18.27 2.43 -19.07
C GLU A 151 -18.21 0.93 -18.74
N VAL A 152 -17.26 0.51 -17.90
CA VAL A 152 -17.13 -0.86 -17.40
C VAL A 152 -17.05 -0.89 -15.89
N CYS A 153 -17.38 -2.03 -15.28
CA CYS A 153 -17.19 -2.24 -13.84
C CYS A 153 -15.73 -2.11 -13.42
N LEU A 154 -15.49 -1.85 -12.13
CA LEU A 154 -14.15 -1.59 -11.59
C LEU A 154 -13.21 -2.77 -11.83
N GLU A 155 -13.70 -3.99 -11.70
CA GLU A 155 -12.92 -5.22 -11.88
C GLU A 155 -12.47 -5.40 -13.34
N GLU A 156 -13.33 -5.03 -14.29
CA GLU A 156 -12.95 -5.04 -15.71
C GLU A 156 -11.96 -3.91 -16.05
N LEU A 157 -12.15 -2.71 -15.50
CA LEU A 157 -11.20 -1.61 -15.66
C LEU A 157 -9.83 -1.98 -15.08
N PHE A 158 -9.81 -2.52 -13.86
CA PHE A 158 -8.58 -2.99 -13.22
C PHE A 158 -7.89 -4.08 -14.03
N TYR A 159 -8.62 -5.09 -14.52
CA TYR A 159 -8.03 -6.12 -15.38
C TYR A 159 -7.40 -5.52 -16.63
N ARG A 160 -8.09 -4.61 -17.33
CA ARG A 160 -7.56 -3.95 -18.54
C ARG A 160 -6.29 -3.17 -18.23
N THR A 161 -6.30 -2.37 -17.16
CA THR A 161 -5.14 -1.59 -16.72
C THR A 161 -3.98 -2.49 -16.30
N TYR A 162 -4.25 -3.54 -15.54
CA TYR A 162 -3.24 -4.50 -15.08
C TYR A 162 -2.60 -5.23 -16.26
N LYS A 163 -3.41 -5.71 -17.22
CA LYS A 163 -2.93 -6.36 -18.43
C LYS A 163 -2.06 -5.41 -19.27
N ALA A 164 -2.49 -4.16 -19.46
CA ALA A 164 -1.72 -3.18 -20.21
C ALA A 164 -0.36 -2.90 -19.53
N ASN A 165 -0.36 -2.72 -18.21
CA ASN A 165 0.87 -2.59 -17.41
C ASN A 165 1.78 -3.81 -17.56
N PHE A 166 1.23 -5.01 -17.39
CA PHE A 166 1.98 -6.27 -17.50
C PHE A 166 2.63 -6.44 -18.88
N MET A 167 1.88 -6.16 -19.96
CA MET A 167 2.40 -6.19 -21.33
C MET A 167 3.52 -5.17 -21.56
N TYR A 168 3.39 -3.98 -20.97
CA TYR A 168 4.46 -2.99 -21.02
C TYR A 168 5.75 -3.51 -20.36
N LEU A 169 5.66 -4.11 -19.15
CA LEU A 169 6.83 -4.68 -18.48
C LEU A 169 7.58 -5.68 -19.38
N LEU A 170 6.83 -6.55 -20.07
CA LEU A 170 7.40 -7.52 -21.00
C LEU A 170 8.02 -6.86 -22.23
N SER A 171 7.33 -5.89 -22.84
CA SER A 171 7.83 -5.19 -24.04
C SER A 171 9.06 -4.32 -23.77
N ALA A 172 9.26 -3.89 -22.53
CA ALA A 172 10.36 -3.05 -22.10
C ALA A 172 11.53 -3.85 -21.48
N ASP A 173 11.54 -5.18 -21.63
CA ASP A 173 12.54 -6.09 -21.08
C ASP A 173 12.79 -5.88 -19.56
N MET A 174 11.73 -5.52 -18.83
CA MET A 174 11.82 -5.28 -17.39
C MET A 174 11.60 -6.56 -16.58
N VAL A 175 12.28 -6.64 -15.43
CA VAL A 175 12.06 -7.74 -14.47
C VAL A 175 10.63 -7.66 -13.92
N VAL A 176 9.85 -8.69 -14.22
CA VAL A 176 8.53 -8.90 -13.63
C VAL A 176 8.70 -9.56 -12.27
N ALA A 177 8.27 -8.88 -11.21
CA ALA A 177 8.30 -9.47 -9.87
C ALA A 177 7.38 -10.71 -9.83
N PRO A 178 7.80 -11.84 -9.22
CA PRO A 178 7.02 -13.08 -9.24
C PRO A 178 5.54 -12.92 -8.85
N PRO A 179 5.17 -12.13 -7.81
CA PRO A 179 3.76 -11.94 -7.46
C PRO A 179 2.90 -11.38 -8.61
N SER A 180 3.49 -10.62 -9.54
CA SER A 180 2.73 -10.00 -10.62
C SER A 180 2.18 -11.00 -11.63
N LEU A 181 2.86 -12.14 -11.83
CA LEU A 181 2.34 -13.22 -12.68
C LEU A 181 1.17 -13.95 -12.00
N ASP A 182 1.27 -14.18 -10.70
CA ASP A 182 0.19 -14.82 -9.93
C ASP A 182 -1.09 -13.98 -9.96
N VAL A 183 -0.96 -12.65 -9.79
CA VAL A 183 -2.07 -11.71 -9.92
C VAL A 183 -2.66 -11.75 -11.34
N TYR A 184 -1.83 -11.71 -12.38
CA TYR A 184 -2.32 -11.79 -13.77
C TYR A 184 -3.14 -13.07 -14.00
N ASN A 185 -2.62 -14.22 -13.59
CA ASN A 185 -3.30 -15.50 -13.76
C ASN A 185 -4.64 -15.53 -13.00
N SER A 186 -4.67 -15.03 -11.75
CA SER A 186 -5.90 -14.92 -10.97
C SER A 186 -6.95 -14.08 -11.69
N LEU A 187 -6.56 -12.90 -12.18
CA LEU A 187 -7.48 -11.99 -12.88
C LEU A 187 -8.02 -12.58 -14.17
N VAL A 188 -7.23 -13.35 -14.91
CA VAL A 188 -7.70 -14.03 -16.13
C VAL A 188 -8.75 -15.09 -15.80
N VAL A 189 -8.54 -15.88 -14.74
CA VAL A 189 -9.50 -16.90 -14.29
C VAL A 189 -10.78 -16.24 -13.78
N GLU A 190 -10.67 -15.30 -12.83
CA GLU A 190 -11.80 -14.57 -12.24
C GLU A 190 -12.64 -13.86 -13.30
N ARG A 191 -11.99 -13.23 -14.30
CA ARG A 191 -12.67 -12.59 -15.42
C ARG A 191 -13.42 -13.60 -16.29
N LYS A 192 -12.80 -14.75 -16.58
CA LYS A 192 -13.45 -15.79 -17.38
C LYS A 192 -14.72 -16.28 -16.67
N GLU A 193 -14.61 -16.62 -15.39
CA GLU A 193 -15.74 -17.08 -14.57
C GLU A 193 -16.85 -16.03 -14.49
N ARG A 194 -16.49 -14.75 -14.30
CA ARG A 194 -17.45 -13.64 -14.31
C ARG A 194 -18.19 -13.54 -15.64
N LEU A 195 -17.48 -13.53 -16.77
CA LEU A 195 -18.10 -13.42 -18.10
C LEU A 195 -18.96 -14.64 -18.44
N GLU A 196 -18.58 -15.83 -17.99
CA GLU A 196 -19.40 -17.04 -18.12
C GLU A 196 -20.68 -16.94 -17.30
N ALA A 197 -20.60 -16.42 -16.06
CA ALA A 197 -21.76 -16.17 -15.22
C ALA A 197 -22.70 -15.10 -15.80
N GLU A 198 -22.17 -14.00 -16.31
CA GLU A 198 -22.94 -12.93 -16.99
C GLU A 198 -23.69 -13.46 -18.23
N ARG A 199 -23.01 -14.29 -19.04
CA ARG A 199 -23.64 -14.93 -20.21
C ARG A 199 -24.74 -15.89 -19.80
N ALA A 200 -24.48 -16.75 -18.81
CA ALA A 200 -25.47 -17.67 -18.29
C ALA A 200 -26.71 -16.96 -17.73
N ALA A 201 -26.54 -15.78 -17.11
CA ALA A 201 -27.64 -14.95 -16.64
C ALA A 201 -28.47 -14.35 -17.81
N CYS A 202 -27.83 -14.01 -18.94
CA CYS A 202 -28.48 -13.49 -20.13
C CYS A 202 -29.20 -14.58 -20.96
N ASP A 203 -28.64 -15.79 -20.97
CA ASP A 203 -29.20 -16.97 -21.67
C ASP A 203 -30.27 -17.71 -20.84
N ALA A 204 -30.46 -17.33 -19.57
CA ALA A 204 -31.56 -17.84 -18.77
C ALA A 204 -32.89 -17.43 -19.42
N PRO A 205 -33.87 -18.35 -19.57
CA PRO A 205 -35.17 -17.99 -20.12
C PRO A 205 -35.74 -16.84 -19.29
N ALA A 206 -36.29 -15.82 -19.95
CA ALA A 206 -36.99 -14.70 -19.31
C ALA A 206 -38.19 -15.23 -18.51
N GLY A 207 -37.93 -15.71 -17.30
CA GLY A 207 -38.92 -15.92 -16.26
C GLY A 207 -39.18 -14.60 -15.59
N ASP A 208 -40.45 -14.36 -15.25
CA ASP A 208 -41.06 -13.24 -14.52
C ASP A 208 -40.11 -12.34 -13.70
N GLU A 209 -40.53 -11.10 -13.40
CA GLU A 209 -39.88 -10.14 -12.48
C GLU A 209 -39.30 -10.76 -11.18
N ALA A 210 -39.81 -11.91 -10.75
CA ALA A 210 -39.23 -12.76 -9.70
C ALA A 210 -37.78 -13.25 -9.95
N SER A 211 -37.35 -13.42 -11.21
CA SER A 211 -36.03 -13.92 -11.60
C SER A 211 -34.96 -12.81 -11.60
N GLU A 212 -35.30 -11.58 -12.01
CA GLU A 212 -34.43 -10.41 -11.80
C GLU A 212 -34.27 -10.10 -10.30
N ALA A 213 -35.36 -10.19 -9.53
CA ALA A 213 -35.31 -10.05 -8.07
C ALA A 213 -34.45 -11.16 -7.43
N GLN A 214 -34.49 -12.39 -7.95
CA GLN A 214 -33.63 -13.48 -7.50
C GLN A 214 -32.16 -13.27 -7.87
N LEU A 215 -31.85 -12.82 -9.08
CA LEU A 215 -30.48 -12.49 -9.50
C LEU A 215 -29.91 -11.35 -8.65
N LEU A 216 -30.69 -10.29 -8.43
CA LEU A 216 -30.30 -9.19 -7.56
C LEU A 216 -30.14 -9.67 -6.11
N ALA A 217 -31.00 -10.56 -5.61
CA ALA A 217 -30.86 -11.14 -4.28
C ALA A 217 -29.61 -12.02 -4.15
N VAL A 218 -29.23 -12.78 -5.18
CA VAL A 218 -27.99 -13.58 -5.21
C VAL A 218 -26.77 -12.67 -5.23
N GLU A 219 -26.78 -11.60 -6.03
CA GLU A 219 -25.69 -10.61 -6.09
C GLU A 219 -25.56 -9.84 -4.77
N ILE A 220 -26.66 -9.41 -4.15
CA ILE A 220 -26.68 -8.79 -2.82
C ILE A 220 -26.14 -9.77 -1.78
N ALA A 221 -26.61 -11.02 -1.76
CA ALA A 221 -26.14 -12.03 -0.82
C ALA A 221 -24.64 -12.31 -0.99
N ARG A 222 -24.13 -12.33 -2.23
CA ARG A 222 -22.70 -12.47 -2.54
C ARG A 222 -21.90 -11.28 -2.03
N ARG A 223 -22.36 -10.05 -2.25
CA ARG A 223 -21.70 -8.83 -1.74
C ARG A 223 -21.70 -8.78 -0.23
N GLU A 224 -22.81 -9.15 0.41
CA GLU A 224 -22.86 -9.27 1.87
C GLU A 224 -21.93 -10.36 2.40
N GLN A 225 -21.82 -11.49 1.71
CA GLN A 225 -20.88 -12.54 2.10
C GLN A 225 -19.43 -12.06 1.99
N LEU A 226 -19.06 -11.43 0.87
CA LEU A 226 -17.73 -10.85 0.69
C LEU A 226 -17.44 -9.76 1.74
N ALA A 227 -18.43 -8.92 2.07
CA ALA A 227 -18.29 -7.93 3.13
C ALA A 227 -18.07 -8.58 4.51
N ARG A 228 -18.81 -9.64 4.85
CA ARG A 228 -18.62 -10.42 6.08
C ARG A 228 -17.24 -11.07 6.13
N GLU A 229 -16.78 -11.65 5.02
CA GLU A 229 -15.44 -12.25 4.93
C GLU A 229 -14.34 -11.19 5.08
N ALA A 230 -14.51 -10.01 4.47
CA ALA A 230 -13.59 -8.88 4.61
C ALA A 230 -13.55 -8.35 6.05
N GLU A 231 -14.71 -8.18 6.71
CA GLU A 231 -14.77 -7.81 8.13
C GLU A 231 -14.08 -8.85 9.02
N GLN A 232 -14.27 -10.14 8.76
CA GLN A 232 -13.58 -11.21 9.48
C GLN A 232 -12.07 -11.16 9.26
N GLN A 233 -11.61 -10.93 8.02
CA GLN A 233 -10.20 -10.77 7.73
C GLN A 233 -9.60 -9.52 8.41
N MET A 234 -10.31 -8.40 8.41
CA MET A 234 -9.90 -7.19 9.13
C MET A 234 -9.85 -7.42 10.64
N ALA A 235 -10.81 -8.13 11.23
CA ALA A 235 -10.81 -8.48 12.64
C ALA A 235 -9.64 -9.40 13.00
N LEU A 236 -9.31 -10.37 12.15
CA LEU A 236 -8.14 -11.23 12.30
C LEU A 236 -6.84 -10.43 12.18
N ALA A 237 -6.75 -9.52 11.20
CA ALA A 237 -5.60 -8.64 11.02
C ALA A 237 -5.39 -7.72 12.23
N ARG A 238 -6.48 -7.17 12.79
CA ARG A 238 -6.45 -6.34 13.99
C ARG A 238 -5.95 -7.13 15.21
N LYS A 239 -6.48 -8.34 15.44
CA LYS A 239 -5.97 -9.22 16.51
C LYS A 239 -4.49 -9.55 16.34
N ALA A 240 -4.07 -9.85 15.11
CA ALA A 240 -2.66 -10.10 14.80
C ALA A 240 -1.79 -8.86 15.02
N ALA A 241 -2.31 -7.65 14.78
CA ALA A 241 -1.62 -6.39 15.05
C ALA A 241 -1.48 -6.13 16.57
N GLU A 242 -2.56 -6.31 17.33
CA GLU A 242 -2.58 -6.19 18.79
C GLU A 242 -1.58 -7.17 19.45
N GLU A 243 -1.52 -8.41 18.95
CA GLU A 243 -0.56 -9.41 19.44
C GLU A 243 0.90 -9.02 19.10
N ARG A 244 1.15 -8.50 17.90
CA ARG A 244 2.49 -7.99 17.53
C ARG A 244 2.91 -6.80 18.39
N GLU A 245 1.96 -5.94 18.78
CA GLU A 245 2.20 -4.81 19.66
C GLU A 245 2.55 -5.27 21.08
N ARG A 246 1.78 -6.21 21.65
CA ARG A 246 2.13 -6.86 22.93
C ARG A 246 3.54 -7.44 22.93
N VAL A 247 3.89 -8.20 21.90
CA VAL A 247 5.24 -8.79 21.77
C VAL A 247 6.31 -7.71 21.67
N ARG A 248 6.03 -6.56 21.02
CA ARG A 248 6.95 -5.42 20.98
C ARG A 248 7.12 -4.77 22.35
N GLU A 249 6.03 -4.56 23.10
CA GLU A 249 6.06 -3.98 24.44
C GLU A 249 6.83 -4.86 25.42
N GLU A 250 6.59 -6.17 25.43
CA GLU A 250 7.34 -7.14 26.24
C GLU A 250 8.84 -7.09 25.92
N LYS A 251 9.18 -7.04 24.64
CA LYS A 251 10.59 -6.95 24.22
C LYS A 251 11.23 -5.62 24.64
N ARG A 252 10.48 -4.51 24.60
CA ARG A 252 10.94 -3.19 25.04
C ARG A 252 11.15 -3.16 26.56
N ALA A 253 10.23 -3.72 27.33
CA ALA A 253 10.35 -3.85 28.78
C ALA A 253 11.57 -4.69 29.18
N LYS A 254 11.79 -5.82 28.49
CA LYS A 254 12.97 -6.67 28.71
C LYS A 254 14.28 -5.92 28.43
N MET A 255 14.37 -5.21 27.31
CA MET A 255 15.54 -4.38 27.00
C MET A 255 15.79 -3.28 28.03
N GLN A 256 14.73 -2.64 28.53
CA GLN A 256 14.85 -1.60 29.56
C GLN A 256 15.32 -2.19 30.89
N ALA A 257 14.84 -3.37 31.27
CA ALA A 257 15.29 -4.08 32.46
C ALA A 257 16.79 -4.47 32.35
N GLU A 258 17.20 -5.03 31.21
CA GLU A 258 18.61 -5.37 30.94
C GLU A 258 19.51 -4.11 30.96
N ALA A 259 19.04 -3.00 30.40
CA ALA A 259 19.77 -1.73 30.42
C ALA A 259 19.88 -1.13 31.83
N ALA A 260 18.82 -1.22 32.65
CA ALA A 260 18.81 -0.76 34.03
C ALA A 260 19.77 -1.61 34.90
N GLU A 261 19.77 -2.92 34.71
CA GLU A 261 20.68 -3.83 35.41
C GLU A 261 22.15 -3.57 35.03
N ALA A 262 22.42 -3.34 33.73
CA ALA A 262 23.75 -2.96 33.27
C ALA A 262 24.21 -1.61 33.86
N ARG A 263 23.29 -0.66 34.04
CA ARG A 263 23.59 0.65 34.64
C ARG A 263 23.86 0.57 36.14
N ALA A 264 23.15 -0.31 36.85
CA ALA A 264 23.38 -0.58 38.28
C ALA A 264 24.71 -1.31 38.54
N LYS A 265 25.23 -2.04 37.54
CA LYS A 265 26.53 -2.74 37.60
C LYS A 265 27.72 -1.86 37.20
N GLN A 266 27.53 -0.60 36.80
CA GLN A 266 28.64 0.32 36.53
C GLN A 266 29.15 0.93 37.83
N PRO A 267 30.46 0.84 38.14
CA PRO A 267 31.03 1.51 39.30
C PRO A 267 30.94 3.04 39.14
N GLU A 268 30.60 3.74 40.23
CA GLU A 268 30.59 5.20 40.26
C GLU A 268 31.94 5.75 39.80
N LYS A 269 31.95 6.46 38.67
CA LYS A 269 33.12 7.22 38.25
C LYS A 269 33.30 8.35 39.25
N SER A 270 34.35 8.23 40.07
CA SER A 270 34.84 9.30 40.94
C SER A 270 34.92 10.61 40.15
N LYS A 271 34.18 11.63 40.60
CA LYS A 271 34.23 12.98 40.05
C LYS A 271 35.68 13.47 40.09
N VAL A 272 36.32 13.54 38.93
CA VAL A 272 37.54 14.34 38.76
C VAL A 272 37.06 15.76 38.53
N GLU A 273 37.17 16.59 39.57
CA GLU A 273 37.01 18.04 39.44
C GLU A 273 38.16 18.58 38.58
N CYS A 274 37.83 19.06 37.38
CA CYS A 274 38.74 19.85 36.57
C CYS A 274 38.75 21.29 37.09
N THR A 275 39.84 21.70 37.72
CA THR A 275 40.10 23.12 38.00
C THR A 275 40.59 23.86 36.75
N PRO A 276 40.25 25.15 36.55
CA PRO A 276 40.49 25.87 35.28
C PRO A 276 41.93 26.35 35.04
N ASN A 277 42.92 25.86 35.76
CA ASN A 277 44.30 26.27 35.54
C ASN A 277 45.24 25.06 35.61
N GLY A 278 45.87 24.75 34.49
CA GLY A 278 46.84 23.68 34.36
C GLY A 278 48.06 23.94 35.22
N ALA A 279 48.14 23.27 36.36
CA ALA A 279 49.38 23.05 37.08
C ALA A 279 49.48 21.56 37.43
N ARG A 280 50.35 20.84 36.72
CA ARG A 280 50.76 19.49 37.12
C ARG A 280 51.62 19.61 38.38
N ILE A 281 51.12 19.08 39.49
CA ILE A 281 51.97 18.78 40.65
C ILE A 281 52.49 17.35 40.47
N ILE A 282 53.81 17.24 40.31
CA ILE A 282 54.56 15.98 40.37
C ILE A 282 54.73 15.66 41.86
N PRO A 283 54.29 14.48 42.37
CA PRO A 283 54.65 14.08 43.72
C PRO A 283 56.11 13.62 43.74
N ILE A 284 56.88 14.20 44.66
CA ILE A 284 58.18 13.71 45.10
C ILE A 284 57.92 12.74 46.26
N GLN A 285 58.60 11.59 46.19
CA GLN A 285 58.62 10.40 47.05
C GLN A 285 57.56 9.33 46.78
#